data_AF-A0A1T4NTF2-F1
#
_entry.id   AF-A0A1T4NTF2-F1
#
_cell.length_a   1.000
_cell.length_b   1.000
_cell.length_c   1.000
_cell.angle_alpha   90.00
_cell.angle_beta   90.00
_cell.angle_gamma   90.00
#
_symmetry.space_group_name_H-M   'P 1'
#
loop_
_entity.id
_entity.type
_entity.pdbx_description
1 polymer ?
#
loop_
_entity_poly.entity_id
_entity_poly.type
_entity_poly.pdbx_seq_one_letter_code
_entity_poly.pdbx_strand_id
1 'polypeptide(L)' 'MNIVALLEGLVNSLVEAEERFLKDPMDFRSLEVSAKASTEAFAAGFLGEVLSSVNKHISESDWRKGR' A
#
# COMPACT_ATOMS: atom_id res chain seq x y z
N MET A 1 -7.06 -4.39 6.80
CA MET A 1 -5.96 -5.22 6.27
C MET A 1 -4.70 -4.73 6.97
N ASN A 2 -3.93 -5.55 7.70
CA ASN A 2 -2.82 -4.96 8.47
C ASN A 2 -1.71 -4.40 7.54
N ILE A 3 -0.88 -3.47 8.07
CA ILE A 3 0.20 -2.81 7.32
C ILE A 3 1.21 -3.82 6.73
N VAL A 4 1.44 -4.95 7.41
CA VAL A 4 2.36 -6.00 6.94
C VAL A 4 1.83 -6.61 5.64
N ALA A 5 0.55 -6.95 5.57
CA ALA A 5 -0.07 -7.48 4.35
C ALA A 5 -0.02 -6.49 3.17
N LEU A 6 -0.15 -5.19 3.46
CA LEU A 6 0.01 -4.14 2.44
C LEU A 6 1.45 -4.09 1.90
N LEU A 7 2.45 -4.19 2.77
CA LEU A 7 3.86 -4.23 2.40
C LEU A 7 4.20 -5.50 1.60
N GLU A 8 3.73 -6.66 2.04
CA GLU A 8 3.89 -7.93 1.32
C GLU A 8 3.31 -7.85 -0.08
N GLY A 9 2.11 -7.28 -0.24
CA GLY A 9 1.49 -7.05 -1.54
C GLY A 9 2.34 -6.17 -2.46
N LEU A 10 2.86 -5.05 -1.93
CA LEU A 10 3.73 -4.15 -2.68
C LEU A 10 5.01 -4.87 -3.15
N VAL A 11 5.71 -5.53 -2.23
CA VAL A 11 7.00 -6.20 -2.55
C VAL A 11 6.79 -7.30 -3.59
N ASN A 12 5.78 -8.15 -3.41
CA ASN A 12 5.52 -9.23 -4.37
C ASN A 12 5.20 -8.69 -5.77
N SER A 13 4.37 -7.65 -5.88
CA SER A 13 4.09 -7.03 -7.18
C SER A 13 5.32 -6.41 -7.84
N LEU A 14 6.21 -5.77 -7.05
CA LEU A 14 7.44 -5.20 -7.58
C LEU A 14 8.42 -6.27 -8.07
N VAL A 15 8.58 -7.36 -7.31
CA VAL A 15 9.42 -8.50 -7.71
C VAL A 15 8.89 -9.13 -8.99
N GLU A 16 7.58 -9.37 -9.10
CA GLU A 16 6.98 -9.91 -10.32
C GLU A 16 7.17 -8.99 -11.54
N ALA A 17 7.06 -7.68 -11.34
CA ALA A 17 7.26 -6.71 -12.42
C ALA A 17 8.74 -6.65 -12.86
N GLU A 18 9.67 -6.71 -11.91
CA GLU A 18 11.11 -6.78 -12.17
C GLU A 18 11.47 -8.07 -12.94
N GLU A 19 10.96 -9.22 -12.50
CA GLU A 19 11.19 -10.50 -13.20
C GLU A 19 10.70 -10.48 -14.65
N ARG A 20 9.58 -9.80 -14.93
CA ARG A 20 9.09 -9.63 -16.31
C ARG A 20 10.02 -8.74 -17.13
N PHE A 21 10.46 -7.62 -16.54
CA PHE A 21 11.43 -6.72 -17.20
C PHE A 21 12.77 -7.41 -17.48
N LEU A 22 13.27 -8.24 -16.57
CA LEU A 22 14.51 -8.99 -16.79
C LEU A 22 14.39 -10.02 -17.93
N LYS A 23 13.18 -10.49 -18.23
CA LYS A 23 12.89 -11.39 -19.36
C LYS A 23 12.74 -10.63 -20.68
N ASP A 24 12.19 -9.42 -20.64
CA ASP A 24 12.07 -8.53 -21.81
C ASP A 24 12.37 -7.07 -21.43
N PRO A 25 13.65 -6.65 -21.47
CA PRO A 25 14.05 -5.30 -21.09
C PRO A 25 13.51 -4.20 -22.00
N MET A 26 13.00 -4.53 -23.19
CA MET A 26 12.40 -3.53 -24.09
C MET A 26 11.03 -3.08 -23.59
N ASP A 27 10.37 -3.86 -22.73
CA ASP A 27 9.11 -3.52 -22.11
C ASP A 27 9.27 -2.87 -20.72
N PHE A 28 10.10 -1.81 -20.66
CA PHE A 28 10.21 -0.97 -19.47
C PHE A 28 8.86 -0.35 -19.05
N ARG A 29 7.98 -0.09 -20.02
CA ARG A 29 6.68 0.55 -19.77
C ARG A 29 5.82 -0.31 -18.84
N SER A 30 5.81 -1.63 -19.03
CA SER A 30 5.07 -2.54 -18.14
C SER A 30 5.61 -2.54 -16.71
N LEU A 31 6.92 -2.45 -16.51
CA LEU A 31 7.52 -2.30 -15.18
C LEU A 31 7.09 -0.98 -14.53
N GLU A 32 7.22 0.14 -15.25
CA GLU A 32 6.85 1.48 -14.77
C GLU A 32 5.37 1.51 -14.34
N VAL A 33 4.47 1.01 -15.19
CA VAL A 33 3.03 1.00 -14.92
C VAL A 33 2.69 0.12 -13.71
N SER A 34 3.27 -1.07 -13.62
CA SER A 34 3.02 -2.00 -12.51
C SER A 34 3.53 -1.43 -11.19
N ALA A 35 4.77 -0.93 -11.17
CA ALA A 35 5.37 -0.34 -9.98
C ALA A 35 4.57 0.88 -9.48
N LYS A 36 4.14 1.74 -10.41
CA LYS A 36 3.29 2.90 -10.09
C LYS A 36 1.96 2.47 -9.48
N ALA A 37 1.23 1.56 -10.14
CA ALA A 37 -0.07 1.10 -9.67
C ALA A 37 0.01 0.44 -8.29
N SER A 38 1.00 -0.42 -8.07
CA SER A 38 1.21 -1.08 -6.76
C SER A 38 1.57 -0.09 -5.67
N THR A 39 2.40 0.93 -5.97
CA THR A 39 2.76 1.98 -5.01
C THR A 39 1.56 2.85 -4.65
N GLU A 40 0.74 3.23 -5.64
CA GLU A 40 -0.50 3.99 -5.42
C GLU A 40 -1.49 3.20 -4.56
N ALA A 41 -1.69 1.91 -4.84
CA ALA A 41 -2.56 1.04 -4.05
C ALA A 41 -2.05 0.87 -2.61
N PHE A 42 -0.74 0.67 -2.43
CA PHE A 42 -0.10 0.62 -1.11
C PHE A 42 -0.32 1.91 -0.34
N ALA A 43 -0.03 3.07 -0.93
CA ALA A 43 -0.16 4.37 -0.27
C ALA A 43 -1.60 4.63 0.18
N ALA A 44 -2.58 4.34 -0.69
CA ALA A 44 -4.00 4.46 -0.36
C ALA A 44 -4.40 3.54 0.80
N GLY A 45 -3.98 2.26 0.75
CA GLY A 45 -4.25 1.30 1.81
C GLY A 45 -3.61 1.67 3.14
N PHE A 46 -2.33 2.07 3.12
CA PHE A 46 -1.59 2.47 4.31
C PHE A 46 -2.23 3.69 4.99
N LEU A 47 -2.56 4.73 4.22
CA LEU A 47 -3.26 5.91 4.75
C LEU A 47 -4.62 5.53 5.33
N GLY A 48 -5.37 4.64 4.67
CA GLY A 48 -6.64 4.12 5.18
C GLY A 48 -6.51 3.41 6.53
N GLU A 49 -5.48 2.57 6.71
CA GLU A 49 -5.21 1.88 7.96
C GLU A 49 -4.76 2.83 9.08
N VAL A 50 -3.90 3.80 8.77
CA VAL A 50 -3.48 4.84 9.73
C VAL A 50 -4.69 5.65 10.20
N LEU A 51 -5.51 6.15 9.27
CA LEU A 51 -6.71 6.92 9.60
C LEU A 51 -7.71 6.09 10.42
N SER A 52 -7.88 4.82 10.09
CA SER A 52 -8.74 3.90 10.84
C SER A 52 -8.23 3.66 12.26
N SER A 53 -6.92 3.48 12.41
CA SER A 53 -6.26 3.34 13.72
C SER A 53 -6.43 4.60 14.58
N VAL A 54 -6.18 5.78 14.00
CA VAL A 54 -6.40 7.07 14.68
C VAL A 54 -7.86 7.23 15.08
N ASN A 55 -8.80 6.97 14.18
CA ASN A 55 -10.23 7.06 14.47
C ASN A 55 -10.66 6.11 15.59
N LYS A 56 -10.11 4.89 15.62
CA LYS A 56 -10.33 3.93 16.70
C LYS A 56 -9.85 4.49 18.04
N HIS A 57 -8.60 4.96 18.11
CA HIS A 57 -8.06 5.57 19.33
C HIS A 57 -8.87 6.79 19.80
N ILE A 58 -9.31 7.65 18.88
CA ILE A 58 -10.18 8.78 19.22
C ILE A 58 -11.53 8.30 19.75
N SER A 59 -12.12 7.27 19.15
CA SER A 59 -13.43 6.71 19.57
C SER A 59 -13.38 6.02 20.93
N GLU A 60 -12.26 5.36 21.22
CA GLU A 60 -12.00 4.69 22.50
C GLU A 60 -11.57 5.69 23.59
N SER A 61 -11.10 6.87 23.21
CA SER A 61 -10.79 7.95 24.15
C SER A 61 -12.04 8.75 24.55
N ASP A 62 -11.96 9.45 25.68
CA ASP A 62 -13.02 10.37 26.12
C ASP A 62 -13.06 11.67 25.30
N TRP A 63 -12.15 11.87 24.34
CA TRP A 63 -12.12 13.04 23.46
C TRP A 63 -13.44 13.27 22.72
N ARG A 64 -14.13 12.20 22.31
CA ARG A 64 -15.45 12.27 21.65
C ARG A 64 -16.63 12.32 22.60
N LYS A 65 -16.43 11.99 23.88
CA LYS A 65 -17.53 12.01 24.86
C LYS A 65 -17.88 13.42 25.33
N GLY A 66 -17.15 14.42 24.85
CA GLY A 66 -17.27 15.79 25.34
C GLY A 66 -16.79 15.87 26.78
N ARG A 67 -16.45 17.08 27.19
CA ARG A 67 -16.92 17.47 28.52
C ARG A 67 -18.42 17.68 28.44
#